data_AF-A0A9P5ZFB1-F1
#
_entry.id   AF-A0A9P5ZFB1-F1
#
_cell.length_a   1.000
_cell.length_b   1.000
_cell.length_c   1.000
_cell.angle_alpha   90.00
_cell.angle_beta   90.00
_cell.angle_gamma   90.00
#
_symmetry.space_group_name_H-M   'P 1'
#
loop_
_entity.id
_entity.type
_entity.pdbx_description
1 polymer ?
#
loop_
_entity_poly.entity_id
_entity_poly.type
_entity_poly.pdbx_seq_one_letter_code
_entity_poly.pdbx_strand_id
1 'polypeptide(L)'
;KVDELLGMIKDFGWTLGEALYHIFRNRDEHGQRIQRSEKHMKMASRFLGGRSNYMVAHILDSWMQSPYGLPKASHSERSAQYSPTKGYQELK
;
A
#
# COMPACT_ATOMS: atom_id res chain seq x y z
N LYS A 1 -6.79 -7.24 -15.92
CA LYS A 1 -6.54 -7.77 -14.55
C LYS A 1 -6.07 -6.72 -13.54
N VAL A 2 -4.91 -6.07 -13.70
CA VAL A 2 -4.48 -5.02 -12.75
C VAL A 2 -5.33 -3.75 -12.91
N ASP A 3 -5.57 -3.30 -14.14
CA ASP A 3 -6.43 -2.13 -14.38
C ASP A 3 -7.89 -2.36 -13.96
N GLU A 4 -8.38 -3.59 -14.09
CA GLU A 4 -9.70 -3.99 -13.55
C GLU A 4 -9.75 -3.89 -12.02
N LEU A 5 -8.69 -4.33 -11.34
CA LEU A 5 -8.56 -4.18 -9.88
C LEU A 5 -8.54 -2.69 -9.47
N LEU A 6 -7.78 -1.87 -10.19
CA LEU A 6 -7.73 -0.42 -9.95
C LEU A 6 -9.09 0.24 -10.23
N GLY A 7 -9.80 -0.21 -11.27
CA GLY A 7 -11.18 0.17 -11.56
C GLY A 7 -12.10 -0.13 -10.39
N MET A 8 -12.09 -1.36 -9.87
CA MET A 8 -12.90 -1.74 -8.70
C MET A 8 -12.58 -0.89 -7.47
N ILE A 9 -11.30 -0.66 -7.17
CA ILE A 9 -10.88 0.21 -6.04
C ILE A 9 -11.48 1.61 -6.20
N LYS A 10 -11.42 2.17 -7.41
CA LYS A 10 -12.02 3.47 -7.73
C LYS A 10 -13.54 3.46 -7.61
N ASP A 11 -14.21 2.39 -8.05
CA ASP A 11 -15.67 2.23 -7.95
C ASP A 11 -16.14 2.15 -6.49
N PHE A 12 -15.30 1.64 -5.58
CA PHE A 12 -15.52 1.71 -4.13
C PHE A 12 -15.29 3.10 -3.52
N GLY A 13 -14.90 4.10 -4.33
CA GLY A 13 -14.57 5.44 -3.88
C GLY A 13 -13.24 5.53 -3.12
N TRP A 14 -12.36 4.53 -3.26
CA TRP A 14 -11.07 4.49 -2.58
C TRP A 14 -9.91 4.79 -3.54
N THR A 15 -8.84 5.34 -2.98
CA THR A 15 -7.50 5.33 -3.56
C THR A 15 -6.82 3.98 -3.31
N LEU A 16 -5.75 3.69 -4.05
CA LEU A 16 -4.93 2.49 -3.78
C LEU A 16 -4.38 2.48 -2.35
N GLY A 17 -3.99 3.65 -1.81
CA GLY A 17 -3.50 3.79 -0.44
C GLY A 17 -4.55 3.44 0.61
N GLU A 18 -5.78 3.95 0.44
CA GLU A 18 -6.90 3.64 1.33
C GLU A 18 -7.28 2.16 1.27
N ALA A 19 -7.28 1.56 0.08
CA ALA A 19 -7.52 0.13 -0.08
C ALA A 19 -6.49 -0.70 0.69
N LEU A 20 -5.19 -0.38 0.55
CA LEU A 20 -4.12 -1.07 1.29
C LEU A 20 -4.26 -0.86 2.81
N TYR A 21 -4.55 0.38 3.25
CA TYR A 21 -4.79 0.68 4.66
C TYR A 21 -5.96 -0.15 5.21
N HIS A 22 -7.10 -0.18 4.52
CA HIS A 22 -8.26 -0.94 4.94
C HIS A 22 -8.07 -2.46 4.86
N ILE A 23 -7.19 -2.97 3.99
CA ILE A 23 -6.81 -4.38 3.98
C ILE A 23 -5.99 -4.72 5.23
N PHE A 24 -5.01 -3.92 5.62
CA PHE A 24 -4.06 -4.29 6.68
C PHE A 24 -4.38 -3.72 8.07
N ARG A 25 -5.30 -2.75 8.20
CA ARG A 25 -5.68 -2.21 9.52
C ARG A 25 -6.33 -3.28 10.40
N ASN A 26 -5.91 -3.35 11.65
CA ASN A 26 -6.41 -4.29 12.65
C ASN A 26 -7.38 -3.64 13.66
N ARG A 27 -7.42 -2.31 13.70
CA ARG A 27 -8.31 -1.52 14.56
C ARG A 27 -9.11 -0.49 13.74
N ASP A 28 -10.30 -0.19 14.22
CA ASP A 28 -11.15 0.88 13.68
C ASP A 28 -10.80 2.24 14.28
N GLU A 29 -11.55 3.27 13.89
CA GLU A 29 -11.38 4.66 14.33
C GLU A 29 -11.59 4.86 15.84
N HIS A 30 -12.26 3.92 16.50
CA HIS A 30 -12.49 3.92 17.94
C HIS A 30 -11.49 3.01 18.68
N GLY A 31 -10.48 2.50 17.98
CA GLY A 31 -9.46 1.61 18.54
C GLY A 31 -9.94 0.17 18.78
N GLN A 32 -11.16 -0.18 18.36
CA GLN A 32 -11.71 -1.52 18.51
C GLN A 32 -11.16 -2.46 17.44
N ARG A 33 -11.00 -3.73 17.80
CA ARG A 33 -10.51 -4.75 16.87
C ARG A 33 -11.52 -4.97 15.75
N ILE A 34 -11.07 -4.84 14.50
CA ILE A 34 -11.92 -5.11 13.34
C ILE A 34 -12.11 -6.62 13.18
N GLN A 35 -13.37 -7.05 13.13
CA GLN A 35 -13.70 -8.41 12.73
C GLN A 35 -13.55 -8.54 11.21
N ARG A 36 -12.70 -9.48 10.78
CA ARG A 36 -12.44 -9.76 9.37
C ARG A 36 -13.04 -11.12 9.00
N SER A 37 -13.46 -11.24 7.74
CA SER A 37 -13.89 -12.54 7.22
C SER A 37 -12.72 -13.54 7.23
N GLU A 38 -13.03 -14.84 7.30
CA GLU A 38 -12.02 -15.89 7.25
C GLU A 38 -11.14 -15.78 5.99
N LYS A 39 -11.76 -15.48 4.84
CA LYS A 39 -11.08 -15.24 3.57
C LYS A 39 -10.03 -14.13 3.69
N HIS A 40 -10.40 -12.99 4.27
CA HIS A 40 -9.48 -11.87 4.48
C HIS A 40 -8.31 -12.31 5.37
N MET A 41 -8.58 -12.93 6.53
CA MET A 41 -7.55 -13.35 7.47
C MET A 41 -6.56 -14.34 6.83
N LYS A 42 -7.06 -15.31 6.07
CA LYS A 42 -6.23 -16.29 5.36
C LYS A 42 -5.34 -15.65 4.30
N MET A 43 -5.87 -14.71 3.52
CA MET A 43 -5.10 -14.00 2.50
C MET A 43 -4.01 -13.12 3.14
N ALA A 44 -4.37 -12.28 4.11
CA ALA A 44 -3.44 -11.39 4.79
C ALA A 44 -2.34 -12.17 5.54
N SER A 45 -2.70 -13.23 6.28
CA SER A 45 -1.74 -14.04 7.03
C SER A 45 -0.79 -14.87 6.15
N ARG A 46 -1.22 -15.28 4.95
CA ARG A 46 -0.32 -15.93 3.98
C ARG A 46 0.65 -14.93 3.38
N PHE A 47 0.16 -13.74 3.02
CA PHE A 47 0.99 -12.69 2.45
C PHE A 47 2.04 -12.19 3.45
N LEU A 48 1.61 -11.76 4.64
CA LEU A 48 2.50 -11.26 5.69
C LEU A 48 3.44 -12.34 6.25
N GLY A 49 2.98 -13.60 6.25
CA GLY A 49 3.80 -14.74 6.67
C GLY A 49 4.74 -15.29 5.60
N GLY A 50 4.89 -14.65 4.44
CA GLY A 50 5.80 -15.09 3.37
C GLY A 50 5.38 -16.38 2.66
N ARG A 51 4.13 -16.84 2.82
CA ARG A 51 3.59 -18.08 2.23
C ARG A 51 2.85 -17.82 0.90
N SER A 52 3.38 -16.87 0.15
CA SER A 52 2.84 -16.31 -1.08
C SER A 52 3.95 -16.28 -2.13
N ASN A 53 3.59 -16.39 -3.42
CA ASN A 53 4.56 -16.31 -4.52
C ASN A 53 5.32 -14.96 -4.50
N TYR A 54 4.70 -13.92 -3.96
CA TYR A 54 5.30 -12.60 -3.78
C TYR A 54 5.31 -12.24 -2.29
N MET A 55 6.52 -12.08 -1.74
CA MET A 55 6.74 -11.67 -0.36
C MET A 55 6.64 -10.15 -0.23
N VAL A 56 6.46 -9.67 1.00
CA VAL A 56 6.56 -8.23 1.32
C VAL A 56 7.88 -7.65 0.80
N ALA A 57 8.99 -8.38 0.94
CA ALA A 57 10.30 -7.94 0.43
C ALA A 57 10.31 -7.69 -1.09
N HIS A 58 9.71 -8.56 -1.90
CA HIS A 58 9.62 -8.36 -3.35
C HIS A 58 8.81 -7.12 -3.73
N ILE A 59 7.77 -6.83 -2.96
CA ILE A 59 6.92 -5.65 -3.18
C ILE A 59 7.67 -4.38 -2.79
N LEU A 60 8.35 -4.38 -1.64
CA LEU A 60 9.19 -3.26 -1.22
C LEU A 60 10.28 -2.98 -2.26
N ASP A 61 10.97 -4.02 -2.73
CA ASP A 61 11.97 -3.88 -3.79
C ASP A 61 11.39 -3.25 -5.06
N SER A 62 10.22 -3.72 -5.49
CA SER A 62 9.50 -3.14 -6.63
C SER A 62 9.11 -1.67 -6.42
N TRP A 63 8.71 -1.30 -5.19
CA TRP A 63 8.40 0.10 -4.86
C TRP A 63 9.64 0.98 -4.94
N MET A 64 10.78 0.52 -4.41
CA MET A 64 12.04 1.25 -4.42
C MET A 64 12.61 1.45 -5.83
N GLN A 65 12.33 0.51 -6.75
CA GLN A 65 12.77 0.58 -8.14
C GLN A 65 11.73 1.20 -9.07
N SER A 66 10.53 1.50 -8.59
CA SER A 66 9.43 1.98 -9.43
C SER A 66 9.68 3.40 -9.96
N PRO A 67 9.57 3.61 -11.29
CA PRO A 67 9.68 4.95 -11.85
C PRO A 67 8.48 5.83 -11.50
N TYR A 68 7.36 5.24 -11.08
CA TYR A 68 6.10 5.94 -10.83
C TYR A 68 6.08 6.73 -9.51
N GLY A 69 7.07 6.53 -8.64
CA GLY A 69 7.24 7.30 -7.41
C GLY A 69 8.30 8.40 -7.49
N LEU A 70 9.11 8.44 -8.56
CA LEU A 70 10.27 9.33 -8.67
C LEU A 70 9.85 10.73 -9.19
N PRO A 71 10.22 11.82 -8.49
CA PRO A 71 10.28 13.14 -9.11
C PRO A 71 11.19 13.13 -10.35
N LYS A 72 11.01 14.09 -11.26
CA LYS A 72 11.91 14.25 -12.42
C LYS A 72 13.37 14.27 -11.95
N ALA A 73 14.28 13.77 -12.79
CA ALA A 73 15.66 13.56 -12.40
C ALA A 73 16.39 14.82 -11.89
N SER A 74 15.94 16.00 -12.29
CA SER A 74 16.46 17.31 -11.91
C SER A 74 15.81 17.93 -10.66
N HIS A 75 14.87 17.25 -10.00
CA HIS A 75 14.09 17.81 -8.89
C HIS A 75 14.80 17.61 -7.55
N SER A 76 14.92 18.67 -6.74
CA SER A 76 15.60 18.66 -5.42
C SER A 76 14.99 17.66 -4.43
N GLU A 77 13.68 17.40 -4.52
CA GLU A 77 12.95 16.45 -3.68
C GLU A 77 13.31 14.98 -3.90
N ARG A 78 14.08 14.65 -4.95
CA ARG A 78 14.46 13.27 -5.27
C ARG A 78 15.26 12.61 -4.14
N SER A 79 15.96 13.39 -3.31
CA SER A 79 16.70 12.90 -2.15
C SER A 79 15.82 12.62 -0.91
N ALA A 80 14.58 13.14 -0.86
CA ALA A 80 13.67 13.07 0.29
C ALA A 80 12.53 12.04 0.13
N GLN A 81 12.53 11.28 -0.96
CA GLN A 81 11.42 10.44 -1.42
C GLN A 81 11.00 9.30 -0.46
N TYR A 82 11.85 8.94 0.50
CA TYR A 82 11.62 7.80 1.40
C TYR A 82 11.33 8.23 2.83
N SER A 83 10.40 9.18 3.01
CA SER A 83 9.87 9.46 4.35
C SER A 83 8.67 8.55 4.65
N PRO A 84 8.76 7.62 5.62
CA PRO A 84 7.63 6.80 6.05
C PRO A 84 6.61 7.59 6.90
N THR A 85 6.87 8.86 7.18
CA THR A 85 6.10 9.69 8.11
C THR A 85 5.56 10.98 7.51
N LYS A 86 6.10 11.46 6.38
CA LYS A 86 5.65 12.68 5.70
C LYS A 86 5.03 12.35 4.35
N GLY A 87 3.84 12.89 4.09
CA GLY A 87 3.21 12.77 2.77
C GLY A 87 4.01 13.53 1.70
N TYR A 88 3.95 13.10 0.44
CA TYR A 88 4.68 13.76 -0.67
C TYR A 88 4.39 15.27 -0.76
N GLN A 89 3.17 15.69 -0.43
CA GLN A 89 2.77 17.10 -0.42
C GLN A 89 3.48 17.94 0.65
N GLU A 90 4.02 17.30 1.69
CA GLU A 90 4.71 17.93 2.82
C GLU A 90 6.25 17.95 2.64
N LEU A 91 6.75 17.39 1.53
CA LEU A 91 8.18 17.36 1.20
C LEU A 91 8.63 18.57 0.36
N LYS A 92 7.72 19.51 0.07
CA LYS A 92 7.96 20.76 -0.66
C LYS A 92 8.64 21.83 0.19
#